data_AF-A0A7W8ZQN2-F1
#
_entry.id   AF-A0A7W8ZQN2-F1
#
_cell.length_a   1.000
_cell.length_b   1.000
_cell.length_c   1.000
_cell.angle_alpha   90.00
_cell.angle_beta   90.00
_cell.angle_gamma   90.00
#
_symmetry.space_group_name_H-M   'P 1'
#
loop_
_entity.id
_entity.type
_entity.pdbx_description
1 polymer ?
#
loop_
_entity_poly.entity_id
_entity_poly.type
_entity_poly.pdbx_seq_one_letter_code
_entity_poly.pdbx_strand_id
1 'polypeptide(L)'
;MITSVQNSRRLMLAGICLLLVCILDYLTPLHIGGIGIFYMASIPIVMNESKKTIIYIAALATVLIISNYIYFSPASFDSVWILPINRIISVLGLWVAAIIGINYKHLQNKLSNQRAAYTQTLNDVIFINSHKVRNPVTNIVKIAELMDDEHLTAQNIKEMVFYLRKSAEDLDIATREMTDTICKEENNHDILSLSLYLRN
;
A
#
# COMPACT_ATOMS: atom_id res chain seq x y z
N MET A 1 3.08 -19.15 3.87
CA MET A 1 4.41 -19.81 3.96
C MET A 1 5.46 -19.21 3.02
N ILE A 2 5.08 -18.54 1.92
CA ILE A 2 6.04 -17.90 0.98
C ILE A 2 6.67 -16.60 1.55
N THR A 3 5.97 -15.89 2.44
CA THR A 3 6.44 -14.63 3.02
C THR A 3 7.63 -14.78 3.96
N SER A 4 7.76 -15.88 4.72
CA SER A 4 8.86 -16.05 5.67
C SER A 4 10.21 -16.24 4.97
N VAL A 5 10.24 -16.98 3.86
CA VAL A 5 11.45 -17.23 3.08
C VAL A 5 11.94 -15.93 2.41
N GLN A 6 11.01 -15.12 1.90
CA GLN A 6 11.35 -13.85 1.25
C GLN A 6 11.89 -12.82 2.26
N ASN A 7 11.32 -12.76 3.46
CA ASN A 7 11.80 -11.89 4.53
C ASN A 7 13.22 -12.26 4.99
N SER A 8 13.51 -13.57 5.07
CA SER A 8 14.85 -14.05 5.44
C SER A 8 15.91 -13.62 4.42
N ARG A 9 15.62 -13.69 3.12
CA ARG A 9 16.57 -13.25 2.05
C ARG A 9 16.89 -11.76 2.14
N ARG A 10 15.89 -10.92 2.38
CA ARG A 10 16.09 -9.46 2.50
C ARG A 10 16.89 -9.09 3.75
N LEU A 11 16.62 -9.77 4.86
CA LEU A 11 17.41 -9.64 6.09
C LEU A 11 18.87 -10.04 5.86
N MET A 12 19.12 -11.15 5.17
CA MET A 12 20.49 -11.56 4.82
C MET A 12 21.18 -10.51 3.95
N LEU A 13 20.50 -9.99 2.92
CA LEU A 13 21.05 -8.93 2.07
C LEU A 13 21.37 -7.65 2.85
N ALA A 14 20.48 -7.24 3.77
CA ALA A 14 20.72 -6.08 4.62
C ALA A 14 21.91 -6.31 5.57
N GLY A 15 22.02 -7.51 6.14
CA GLY A 15 23.17 -7.90 6.96
C GLY A 15 24.49 -7.89 6.18
N ILE A 16 24.50 -8.44 4.96
CA ILE A 16 25.66 -8.41 4.06
C ILE A 16 26.02 -6.96 3.71
N CYS A 17 25.04 -6.11 3.41
CA CYS A 17 25.25 -4.70 3.13
C CYS A 17 25.87 -3.98 4.35
N LEU A 18 25.36 -4.20 5.56
CA LEU A 18 25.92 -3.65 6.79
C LEU A 18 27.37 -4.12 7.04
N LEU A 19 27.64 -5.41 6.85
CA LEU A 19 28.99 -5.97 7.00
C LEU A 19 29.95 -5.37 5.97
N LEU A 20 29.52 -5.22 4.72
CA LEU A 20 30.33 -4.61 3.66
C LEU A 20 30.65 -3.16 3.99
N VAL A 21 29.65 -2.37 4.41
CA VAL A 21 29.87 -0.98 4.85
C VAL A 21 30.81 -0.92 6.05
N CYS A 22 30.68 -1.84 7.01
CA CYS A 22 31.57 -1.94 8.16
C CYS A 22 33.02 -2.25 7.77
N ILE A 23 33.23 -3.18 6.83
CA ILE A 23 34.57 -3.50 6.30
C ILE A 23 35.15 -2.29 5.57
N LEU A 24 34.36 -1.61 4.74
CA LEU A 24 34.79 -0.39 4.07
C LEU A 24 35.19 0.70 5.07
N ASP A 25 34.34 0.97 6.07
CA ASP A 25 34.61 1.96 7.13
C ASP A 25 35.84 1.60 7.98
N TYR A 26 36.15 0.31 8.13
CA TYR A 26 37.38 -0.17 8.78
C TYR A 26 38.64 0.02 7.92
N LEU A 27 38.54 -0.22 6.60
CA LEU A 27 39.67 -0.11 5.67
C LEU A 27 40.00 1.33 5.29
N THR A 28 39.02 2.23 5.35
CA THR A 28 39.24 3.62 4.98
C THR A 28 39.89 4.42 6.10
N PRO A 29 40.97 5.15 5.81
CA PRO A 29 41.63 5.98 6.81
C PRO A 29 40.68 7.08 7.30
N LEU A 30 40.67 7.29 8.62
CA LEU A 30 39.76 8.15 9.38
C LEU A 30 39.62 9.60 8.85
N HIS A 31 40.60 10.05 8.08
CA HIS A 31 40.68 11.42 7.54
C HIS A 31 39.62 11.70 6.45
N ILE A 32 39.06 10.66 5.81
CA ILE A 32 38.02 10.79 4.77
C ILE A 32 36.66 10.48 5.41
N GLY A 33 36.21 11.36 6.31
CA GLY A 33 35.16 11.11 7.31
C GLY A 33 33.70 10.96 6.84
N GLY A 34 33.42 10.49 5.63
CA GLY A 34 32.06 10.44 5.08
C GLY A 34 31.34 9.08 5.14
N ILE A 35 32.02 7.99 5.49
CA ILE A 35 31.52 6.64 5.16
C ILE A 35 30.39 6.16 6.07
N GLY A 36 30.24 6.77 7.24
CA GLY A 36 29.13 6.51 8.16
C GLY A 36 27.74 6.74 7.53
N ILE A 37 27.65 7.60 6.51
CA ILE A 37 26.38 7.82 5.81
C ILE A 37 25.92 6.59 5.03
N PHE A 38 26.84 5.74 4.55
CA PHE A 38 26.48 4.56 3.75
C PHE A 38 25.71 3.50 4.55
N TYR A 39 25.76 3.53 5.88
CA TYR A 39 24.91 2.66 6.71
C TYR A 39 23.41 2.90 6.46
N MET A 40 23.03 4.09 5.99
CA MET A 40 21.64 4.39 5.60
C MET A 40 21.16 3.56 4.41
N ALA A 41 22.07 3.05 3.56
CA ALA A 41 21.73 2.24 2.38
C ALA A 41 21.09 0.89 2.77
N SER A 42 21.27 0.45 4.01
CA SER A 42 20.61 -0.75 4.54
C SER A 42 19.11 -0.55 4.77
N ILE A 43 18.65 0.68 4.99
CA ILE A 43 17.24 0.99 5.30
C ILE A 43 16.30 0.72 4.11
N PRO A 44 16.58 1.18 2.86
CA PRO A 44 15.76 0.83 1.71
C PRO A 44 15.60 -0.68 1.48
N ILE A 45 16.64 -1.47 1.79
CA ILE A 45 16.62 -2.95 1.63
C ILE A 45 15.58 -3.59 2.56
N VAL A 46 15.44 -3.05 3.78
CA VAL A 46 14.50 -3.56 4.80
C VAL A 46 13.20 -2.77 4.89
N MET A 47 12.98 -1.79 4.01
CA MET A 47 11.80 -0.90 4.07
C MET A 47 10.47 -1.66 3.92
N ASN A 48 10.49 -2.79 3.21
CA ASN A 48 9.31 -3.65 3.07
C ASN A 48 9.07 -4.57 4.28
N GLU A 49 10.03 -4.70 5.20
CA GLU A 49 9.97 -5.55 6.38
C GLU A 49 9.21 -4.89 7.54
N SER A 50 8.98 -5.65 8.62
CA SER A 50 8.21 -5.15 9.77
C SER A 50 8.82 -3.88 10.39
N LYS A 51 8.00 -3.03 11.03
CA LYS A 51 8.50 -1.83 11.73
C LYS A 51 9.60 -2.18 12.75
N LYS A 52 9.43 -3.31 13.45
CA LYS A 52 10.41 -3.84 14.42
C LYS A 52 11.74 -4.17 13.74
N THR A 53 11.68 -4.73 12.54
CA THR A 53 12.87 -5.08 11.75
C THR A 53 13.65 -3.84 11.32
N ILE A 54 12.97 -2.80 10.82
CA ILE A 54 13.61 -1.53 10.44
C ILE A 54 14.32 -0.91 11.65
N ILE A 55 13.65 -0.87 12.80
CA ILE A 55 14.23 -0.36 14.05
C ILE A 55 15.43 -1.20 14.50
N TYR A 56 15.32 -2.53 14.46
CA TYR A 56 16.42 -3.43 14.84
C TYR A 56 17.67 -3.21 13.97
N ILE A 57 17.49 -3.07 12.66
CA ILE A 57 18.59 -2.83 11.71
C ILE A 57 19.21 -1.45 11.93
N ALA A 58 18.41 -0.41 12.15
CA ALA A 58 18.91 0.92 12.49
C ALA A 58 19.67 0.94 13.83
N ALA A 59 19.18 0.22 14.83
CA ALA A 59 19.85 0.07 16.12
C ALA A 59 21.18 -0.69 15.97
N LEU A 60 21.20 -1.80 15.23
CA LEU A 60 22.41 -2.58 14.95
C LEU A 60 23.46 -1.72 14.21
N ALA A 61 23.05 -0.98 13.19
CA ALA A 61 23.92 -0.06 12.46
C ALA A 61 24.46 1.05 13.38
N THR A 62 23.64 1.60 14.27
CA THR A 62 24.09 2.58 15.28
C THR A 62 25.16 1.99 16.20
N VAL A 63 24.98 0.74 16.66
CA VAL A 63 25.98 0.03 17.47
C VAL A 63 27.28 -0.14 16.70
N LEU A 64 27.23 -0.54 15.43
CA LEU A 64 28.43 -0.68 14.58
C LEU A 64 29.18 0.64 14.40
N ILE A 65 28.46 1.74 14.14
CA ILE A 65 29.05 3.09 14.02
C ILE A 65 29.77 3.50 15.32
N ILE A 66 29.14 3.24 16.48
CA ILE A 66 29.72 3.56 17.80
C ILE A 66 30.93 2.66 18.11
N SER A 67 30.84 1.35 17.84
CA SER A 67 31.94 0.41 18.04
C SER A 67 33.17 0.78 17.19
N ASN A 68 32.96 1.20 15.93
CA ASN A 68 34.02 1.69 15.07
C ASN A 68 34.68 2.96 15.66
N TYR A 69 33.88 3.92 16.14
CA TYR A 69 34.41 5.13 16.78
C TYR A 69 35.30 4.82 18.00
N ILE A 70 34.86 3.94 18.90
CA ILE A 70 35.63 3.59 20.11
C ILE A 70 36.97 2.94 19.76
N TYR A 71 37.00 2.08 18.74
CA TYR A 71 38.22 1.36 18.34
C TYR A 71 39.29 2.28 17.76
N PHE A 72 38.88 3.27 16.96
CA PHE A 72 39.81 4.17 16.28
C PHE A 72 40.10 5.49 17.02
N SER A 73 39.30 5.84 18.03
CA SER A 73 39.49 7.02 18.89
C SER A 73 40.90 7.19 19.49
N PRO A 74 41.63 6.13 19.91
CA PRO A 74 42.96 6.29 20.52
C PRO A 74 44.08 6.66 19.53
N ALA A 75 43.85 6.56 18.22
CA ALA A 75 44.92 6.56 17.22
C ALA A 75 45.18 7.92 16.54
N SER A 76 44.36 8.94 16.78
CA SER A 76 44.42 10.21 16.03
C SER A 76 44.54 11.41 16.96
N PHE A 77 45.75 11.97 17.10
CA PHE A 77 46.03 13.15 17.93
C PHE A 77 45.75 14.50 17.22
N ASP A 78 45.60 14.51 15.89
CA ASP A 78 45.66 15.76 15.10
C ASP A 78 44.29 16.40 14.76
N SER A 79 43.15 15.76 15.06
CA SER A 79 41.84 16.37 14.80
C SER A 79 40.70 15.83 15.67
N VAL A 80 40.72 16.22 16.94
CA VAL A 80 39.83 15.71 18.00
C VAL A 80 38.32 15.92 17.70
N TRP A 81 37.94 16.98 16.96
CA TRP A 81 36.53 17.38 16.79
C TRP A 81 35.85 16.89 15.50
N ILE A 82 36.61 16.63 14.43
CA ILE A 82 36.02 16.30 13.11
C ILE A 82 35.38 14.89 13.15
N LEU A 83 36.03 13.96 13.84
CA LEU A 83 35.61 12.57 13.95
C LEU A 83 34.24 12.38 14.65
N PRO A 84 34.01 12.90 15.87
CA PRO A 84 32.72 12.72 16.55
C PRO A 84 31.57 13.38 15.80
N ILE A 85 31.77 14.55 15.19
CA ILE A 85 30.73 15.26 14.43
C ILE A 85 30.24 14.41 13.26
N ASN A 86 31.16 13.86 12.46
CA ASN A 86 30.79 13.03 11.32
C ASN A 86 29.99 11.77 11.72
N ARG A 87 30.32 11.18 12.87
CA ARG A 87 29.59 10.02 13.41
C ARG A 87 28.20 10.40 13.90
N ILE A 88 28.05 11.56 14.57
CA ILE A 88 26.74 12.08 14.99
C ILE A 88 25.85 12.34 13.78
N ILE A 89 26.36 13.00 12.74
CA ILE A 89 25.61 13.26 11.50
C ILE A 89 25.16 11.96 10.85
N SER A 90 26.03 10.94 10.81
CA SER A 90 25.72 9.63 10.25
C SER A 90 24.58 8.92 11.00
N VAL A 91 24.63 8.94 12.34
CA VAL A 91 23.57 8.36 13.19
C VAL A 91 22.25 9.10 13.00
N LEU A 92 22.27 10.44 12.98
CA LEU A 92 21.07 11.23 12.74
C LEU A 92 20.45 10.93 11.37
N GLY A 93 21.27 10.90 10.31
CA GLY A 93 20.82 10.56 8.96
C GLY A 93 20.20 9.16 8.88
N LEU A 94 20.81 8.19 9.55
CA LEU A 94 20.30 6.82 9.64
C LEU A 94 18.91 6.77 10.30
N TRP A 95 18.71 7.47 11.41
CA TRP A 95 17.41 7.50 12.11
C TRP A 95 16.34 8.26 11.32
N VAL A 96 16.71 9.36 10.65
CA VAL A 96 15.79 10.05 9.71
C VAL A 96 15.36 9.09 8.60
N ALA A 97 16.29 8.35 7.98
CA ALA A 97 15.98 7.35 6.97
C ALA A 97 15.06 6.25 7.51
N ALA A 98 15.30 5.77 8.74
CA ALA A 98 14.47 4.76 9.39
C ALA A 98 13.03 5.26 9.63
N ILE A 99 12.87 6.51 10.09
CA ILE A 99 11.55 7.14 10.29
C ILE A 99 10.81 7.25 8.94
N ILE A 100 11.50 7.72 7.89
CA ILE A 100 10.93 7.79 6.54
C ILE A 100 10.48 6.40 6.07
N GLY A 101 11.32 5.37 6.25
CA GLY A 101 10.98 4.00 5.89
C GLY A 101 9.75 3.46 6.62
N ILE A 102 9.59 3.76 7.91
CA ILE A 102 8.43 3.36 8.71
C ILE A 102 7.16 4.06 8.20
N ASN A 103 7.22 5.37 7.91
CA ASN A 103 6.10 6.15 7.42
C ASN A 103 5.68 5.72 6.02
N TYR A 104 6.65 5.47 5.14
CA TYR A 104 6.41 4.96 3.79
C TYR A 104 5.64 3.64 3.83
N LYS A 105 6.03 2.71 4.70
CA LYS A 105 5.32 1.43 4.88
C LYS A 105 3.89 1.62 5.39
N HIS A 106 3.67 2.56 6.31
CA HIS A 106 2.32 2.86 6.78
C HIS A 106 1.43 3.37 5.64
N LEU A 107 1.97 4.28 4.82
CA LEU A 107 1.27 4.82 3.65
C LEU A 107 0.96 3.72 2.62
N GLN A 108 1.93 2.85 2.34
CA GLN A 108 1.74 1.74 1.41
C GLN A 108 0.64 0.77 1.86
N ASN A 109 0.59 0.44 3.15
CA ASN A 109 -0.47 -0.41 3.70
C ASN A 109 -1.85 0.26 3.58
N LYS A 110 -1.93 1.57 3.84
CA LYS A 110 -3.17 2.34 3.67
C LYS A 110 -3.65 2.33 2.22
N LEU A 111 -2.75 2.59 1.27
CA LEU A 111 -3.04 2.53 -0.17
C LEU A 111 -3.47 1.12 -0.61
N SER A 112 -2.82 0.08 -0.09
CA SER A 112 -3.20 -1.31 -0.38
C SER A 112 -4.61 -1.64 0.12
N ASN A 113 -4.96 -1.19 1.33
CA ASN A 113 -6.29 -1.41 1.89
C ASN A 113 -7.37 -0.64 1.12
N GLN A 114 -7.09 0.60 0.72
CA GLN A 114 -8.01 1.39 -0.12
C GLN A 114 -8.24 0.72 -1.49
N ARG A 115 -7.18 0.22 -2.12
CA ARG A 115 -7.29 -0.52 -3.38
C ARG A 115 -8.12 -1.80 -3.23
N ALA A 116 -7.91 -2.54 -2.14
CA ALA A 116 -8.67 -3.76 -1.87
C ALA A 116 -10.17 -3.46 -1.69
N ALA A 117 -10.49 -2.42 -0.90
CA ALA A 117 -11.88 -1.96 -0.73
C ALA A 117 -12.52 -1.53 -2.05
N TYR A 118 -11.83 -0.68 -2.83
CA TYR A 118 -12.32 -0.23 -4.13
C TYR A 118 -12.57 -1.40 -5.11
N THR A 119 -11.65 -2.37 -5.14
CA THR A 119 -11.79 -3.56 -5.99
C THR A 119 -13.01 -4.40 -5.57
N GLN A 120 -13.27 -4.49 -4.26
CA GLN A 120 -14.45 -5.17 -3.74
C GLN A 120 -15.74 -4.46 -4.18
N THR A 121 -15.83 -3.13 -4.02
CA THR A 121 -16.97 -2.34 -4.50
C THR A 121 -17.21 -2.54 -5.99
N LEU A 122 -16.14 -2.52 -6.79
CA LEU A 122 -16.23 -2.75 -8.23
C LEU A 122 -16.77 -4.15 -8.55
N ASN A 123 -16.32 -5.18 -7.83
CA ASN A 123 -16.83 -6.53 -7.99
C ASN A 123 -18.33 -6.62 -7.66
N ASP A 124 -18.77 -5.94 -6.60
CA ASP A 124 -20.19 -5.91 -6.19
C ASP A 124 -21.05 -5.21 -7.25
N VAL A 125 -20.59 -4.09 -7.81
CA VAL A 125 -21.26 -3.39 -8.92
C VAL A 125 -21.32 -4.25 -10.18
N ILE A 126 -20.23 -4.93 -10.54
CA ILE A 126 -20.19 -5.86 -11.67
C ILE A 126 -21.17 -7.02 -11.47
N PHE A 127 -21.28 -7.53 -10.24
CA PHE A 127 -22.21 -8.59 -9.89
C PHE A 127 -23.67 -8.13 -10.07
N ILE A 128 -24.03 -6.97 -9.51
CA ILE A 128 -25.37 -6.38 -9.67
C ILE A 128 -25.69 -6.16 -11.15
N ASN A 129 -24.76 -5.59 -11.92
CA ASN A 129 -24.95 -5.38 -13.34
C ASN A 129 -25.17 -6.70 -14.11
N SER A 130 -24.34 -7.71 -13.83
CA SER A 130 -24.37 -8.99 -14.55
C SER A 130 -25.60 -9.84 -14.23
N HIS A 131 -26.11 -9.78 -13.00
CA HIS A 131 -27.21 -10.64 -12.53
C HIS A 131 -28.55 -9.93 -12.41
N LYS A 132 -28.57 -8.68 -11.92
CA LYS A 132 -29.80 -7.98 -11.59
C LYS A 132 -30.24 -7.01 -12.69
N VAL A 133 -29.30 -6.36 -13.39
CA VAL A 133 -29.62 -5.45 -14.50
C VAL A 133 -29.85 -6.22 -15.81
N ARG A 134 -29.00 -7.21 -16.11
CA ARG A 134 -29.08 -7.96 -17.37
C ARG A 134 -30.44 -8.64 -17.61
N ASN A 135 -31.03 -9.21 -16.57
CA ASN A 135 -32.29 -9.95 -16.66
C ASN A 135 -33.47 -9.07 -17.11
N PRO A 136 -33.81 -7.96 -16.42
CA PRO A 136 -34.90 -7.08 -16.85
C PRO A 136 -34.63 -6.44 -18.21
N VAL A 137 -33.37 -6.08 -18.52
CA VAL A 137 -33.01 -5.56 -19.85
C VAL A 137 -33.29 -6.59 -20.95
N THR A 138 -32.89 -7.85 -20.73
CA THR A 138 -33.15 -8.93 -21.69
C THR A 138 -34.65 -9.17 -21.87
N ASN A 139 -35.43 -9.09 -20.80
CA ASN A 139 -36.88 -9.23 -20.87
C ASN A 139 -37.53 -8.09 -21.65
N ILE A 140 -37.13 -6.84 -21.39
CA ILE A 140 -37.61 -5.66 -22.13
C ILE A 140 -37.33 -5.79 -23.62
N VAL A 141 -36.10 -6.17 -24.00
CA VAL A 141 -35.72 -6.36 -25.40
C VAL A 141 -36.57 -7.45 -26.06
N LYS A 142 -36.73 -8.61 -25.41
CA LYS A 142 -37.56 -9.70 -25.94
C LYS A 142 -39.02 -9.30 -26.10
N ILE A 143 -39.59 -8.54 -25.16
CA ILE A 143 -40.97 -8.06 -25.27
C ILE A 143 -41.08 -7.07 -26.44
N ALA A 144 -40.10 -6.18 -26.61
CA ALA A 144 -40.08 -5.25 -27.74
C ALA A 144 -39.98 -5.96 -29.09
N GLU A 145 -39.17 -7.03 -29.18
CA GLU A 145 -39.10 -7.89 -30.38
C GLU A 145 -40.44 -8.58 -30.67
N LEU A 146 -41.13 -9.10 -29.63
CA LEU A 146 -42.44 -9.74 -29.79
C LEU A 146 -43.56 -8.75 -30.15
N MET A 147 -43.40 -7.47 -29.82
CA MET A 147 -44.36 -6.42 -30.15
C MET A 147 -44.35 -6.02 -31.64
N ASP A 148 -43.34 -6.42 -32.39
CA ASP A 148 -43.21 -6.16 -33.83
C ASP A 148 -43.97 -7.20 -34.70
N ASP A 149 -44.63 -8.19 -34.08
CA ASP A 149 -45.39 -9.24 -34.77
C ASP A 149 -46.77 -8.73 -35.26
N GLU A 150 -47.08 -8.95 -36.54
CA GLU A 150 -48.33 -8.52 -37.18
C GLU A 150 -49.59 -9.27 -36.65
N HIS A 151 -49.42 -10.37 -35.92
CA HIS A 151 -50.52 -11.23 -35.44
C HIS A 151 -50.87 -11.07 -33.95
N LEU A 152 -50.54 -9.92 -33.35
CA LEU A 152 -50.81 -9.66 -31.94
C LEU A 152 -52.31 -9.45 -31.65
N THR A 153 -52.83 -10.27 -30.74
CA THR A 153 -54.17 -10.04 -30.16
C THR A 153 -54.10 -8.98 -29.06
N ALA A 154 -55.21 -8.30 -28.79
CA ALA A 154 -55.31 -7.32 -27.70
C ALA A 154 -54.96 -7.91 -26.32
N GLN A 155 -55.22 -9.21 -26.11
CA GLN A 155 -54.86 -9.92 -24.89
C GLN A 155 -53.34 -10.09 -24.76
N ASN A 156 -52.65 -10.48 -25.84
CA ASN A 156 -51.19 -10.62 -25.86
C ASN A 156 -50.51 -9.29 -25.54
N ILE A 157 -50.99 -8.19 -26.12
CA ILE A 157 -50.46 -6.85 -25.86
C ILE A 157 -50.61 -6.49 -24.38
N LYS A 158 -51.76 -6.79 -23.76
CA LYS A 158 -51.99 -6.51 -22.34
C LYS A 158 -51.02 -7.28 -21.43
N GLU A 159 -50.77 -8.55 -21.73
CA GLU A 159 -49.81 -9.37 -20.98
C GLU A 159 -48.36 -8.89 -21.18
N MET A 160 -47.98 -8.55 -22.41
CA MET A 160 -46.67 -7.97 -22.73
C MET A 160 -46.43 -6.65 -21.98
N VAL A 161 -47.41 -5.75 -21.95
CA VAL A 161 -47.32 -4.49 -21.19
C VAL A 161 -47.16 -4.76 -19.69
N PHE A 162 -47.84 -5.77 -19.15
CA PHE A 162 -47.67 -6.17 -17.75
C PHE A 162 -46.24 -6.65 -17.46
N TYR A 163 -45.68 -7.53 -18.29
CA TYR A 163 -44.29 -8.00 -18.11
C TYR A 163 -43.24 -6.91 -18.35
N LEU A 164 -43.51 -5.98 -19.26
CA LEU A 164 -42.66 -4.83 -19.53
C LEU A 164 -42.60 -3.93 -18.29
N ARG A 165 -43.76 -3.62 -17.69
CA ARG A 165 -43.85 -2.86 -16.45
C ARG A 165 -43.07 -3.55 -15.33
N LYS A 166 -43.26 -4.86 -15.14
CA LYS A 166 -42.54 -5.62 -14.11
C LYS A 166 -41.02 -5.56 -14.33
N SER A 167 -40.57 -5.72 -15.56
CA SER A 167 -39.13 -5.65 -15.89
C SER A 167 -38.56 -4.25 -15.66
N ALA A 168 -39.33 -3.19 -15.93
CA ALA A 168 -38.94 -1.82 -15.64
C ALA A 168 -38.85 -1.55 -14.13
N GLU A 169 -39.77 -2.08 -13.33
CA GLU A 169 -39.73 -2.01 -11.86
C GLU A 169 -38.50 -2.76 -11.30
N ASP A 170 -38.23 -3.98 -11.78
CA ASP A 170 -37.05 -4.77 -11.39
C ASP A 170 -35.74 -4.05 -11.78
N LEU A 171 -35.71 -3.37 -12.93
CA LEU A 171 -34.55 -2.59 -13.38
C LEU A 171 -34.32 -1.37 -12.47
N ASP A 172 -35.36 -0.63 -12.09
CA ASP A 172 -35.26 0.51 -11.15
C ASP A 172 -34.74 0.06 -9.78
N ILE A 173 -35.17 -1.10 -9.29
CA ILE A 173 -34.64 -1.67 -8.05
C ILE A 173 -33.16 -1.99 -8.19
N ALA A 174 -32.74 -2.65 -9.28
CA ALA A 174 -31.35 -3.01 -9.50
C ALA A 174 -30.43 -1.79 -9.63
N THR A 175 -30.87 -0.73 -10.31
CA THR A 175 -30.09 0.51 -10.45
C THR A 175 -30.00 1.29 -9.13
N ARG A 176 -31.06 1.29 -8.31
CA ARG A 176 -31.00 1.84 -6.94
C ARG A 176 -30.02 1.09 -6.06
N GLU A 177 -30.08 -0.24 -6.03
CA GLU A 177 -29.12 -1.05 -5.25
C GLU A 177 -27.67 -0.80 -5.67
N MET A 178 -27.40 -0.67 -6.97
CA MET A 178 -26.08 -0.33 -7.49
C MET A 178 -25.63 1.06 -7.01
N THR A 179 -26.54 2.04 -7.08
CA THR A 179 -26.28 3.42 -6.61
C THR A 179 -26.01 3.45 -5.10
N ASP A 180 -26.81 2.74 -4.31
CA ASP A 180 -26.64 2.63 -2.86
C ASP A 180 -25.29 1.99 -2.50
N THR A 181 -24.87 0.98 -3.26
CA THR A 181 -23.56 0.32 -3.07
C THR A 181 -22.41 1.31 -3.31
N ILE A 182 -22.50 2.16 -4.33
CA ILE A 182 -21.50 3.19 -4.62
C ILE A 182 -21.51 4.28 -3.54
N CYS A 183 -22.68 4.83 -3.21
CA CYS A 183 -22.84 5.89 -2.22
C CYS A 183 -22.38 5.47 -0.81
N LYS A 184 -22.64 4.22 -0.42
CA LYS A 184 -22.21 3.69 0.89
C LYS A 184 -20.68 3.69 1.01
N GLU A 185 -19.97 3.35 -0.05
CA GLU A 185 -18.51 3.29 -0.04
C GLU A 185 -17.86 4.67 -0.17
N GLU A 186 -18.47 5.60 -0.91
CA GLU A 186 -18.03 7.00 -0.98
C GLU A 186 -18.11 7.68 0.41
N ASN A 187 -19.22 7.50 1.12
CA ASN A 187 -19.37 8.01 2.49
C ASN A 187 -18.35 7.39 3.47
N ASN A 188 -18.05 6.08 3.35
CA ASN A 188 -17.02 5.43 4.16
C ASN A 188 -15.63 5.99 3.86
N HIS A 189 -15.34 6.29 2.59
CA HIS A 189 -14.07 6.88 2.18
C HIS A 189 -13.88 8.28 2.77
N ASP A 190 -14.93 9.11 2.76
CA ASP A 190 -14.90 10.46 3.31
C ASP A 190 -14.66 10.46 4.81
N ILE A 191 -15.37 9.60 5.57
CA ILE A 191 -15.15 9.43 7.01
C ILE A 191 -13.72 8.95 7.31
N LEU A 192 -13.20 8.01 6.53
CA LEU A 192 -11.81 7.54 6.65
C LEU A 192 -10.82 8.67 6.39
N SER A 193 -11.04 9.48 5.34
CA SER A 193 -10.17 10.61 5.01
C SER A 193 -10.15 11.67 6.12
N LEU A 194 -11.31 11.97 6.71
CA LEU A 194 -11.46 12.91 7.83
C LEU A 194 -10.76 12.40 9.09
N SER A 195 -10.95 11.12 9.44
CA SER A 195 -10.31 10.51 10.61
C SER A 195 -8.78 10.48 10.53
N LEU A 196 -8.24 10.40 9.32
CA LEU A 196 -6.81 10.40 9.05
C LEU A 196 -6.23 11.80 9.05
N TYR A 197 -7.00 12.80 8.64
CA TYR A 197 -6.62 14.21 8.78
C TYR A 197 -6.54 14.62 10.25
N LEU A 198 -7.46 14.13 11.10
CA LEU A 198 -7.50 14.46 12.53
C LEU A 198 -6.47 13.74 13.41
N ARG A 199 -5.77 12.73 12.87
CA ARG A 199 -4.78 11.92 13.61
C ARG A 199 -3.32 12.34 13.37
N ASN A 200 -3.07 13.12 12.33
CA ASN A 200 -1.76 13.75 12.06
C ASN A 200 -1.71 15.13 12.71
#